data_AF-A0A8J7L4D6-F1
#
_entry.id   AF-A0A8J7L4D6-F1
#
_cell.length_a   1.000
_cell.length_b   1.000
_cell.length_c   1.000
_cell.angle_alpha   90.00
_cell.angle_beta   90.00
_cell.angle_gamma   90.00
#
_symmetry.space_group_name_H-M   'P 1'
#
loop_
_entity.id
_entity.type
_entity.pdbx_description
1 polymer ?
#
loop_
_entity_poly.entity_id
_entity_poly.type
_entity_poly.pdbx_seq_one_letter_code
_entity_poly.pdbx_strand_id
1 'polypeptide(L)'
;MTQYQASQTLLRQAYASSLGKVMGKVTDVLRLIKMIVVKKGIFSYENLANIFLKQTQNQTLKDFKESIQKYLFYSINNQELITIFRDNLEYKLLSWNVEHDEELINKHLLLRSCNRIIDCLTTENGQEPSLLFVALLSQGHPLTLVIILLKIILICQNARSHLEIRIANLISYYESYSEDECQWVINFMEFFNITFAIYAENIEYNLIKMKEDETNYDSHLDLDTYRVFSQIREDTQKLWG
;
A
#
# COMPACT_ATOMS: atom_id res chain seq x y z
N MET A 1 6.19 30.01 -4.21
CA MET A 1 6.22 28.69 -3.57
C MET A 1 5.29 28.73 -2.37
N THR A 2 4.22 27.95 -2.38
CA THR A 2 3.26 27.89 -1.25
C THR A 2 3.87 27.13 -0.08
N GLN A 3 3.51 27.48 1.16
CA GLN A 3 3.97 26.83 2.39
C GLN A 3 3.82 25.29 2.34
N TYR A 4 2.81 24.79 1.62
CA TYR A 4 2.60 23.37 1.32
C TYR A 4 3.70 22.70 0.47
N GLN A 5 4.25 23.40 -0.53
CA GLN A 5 5.33 22.87 -1.38
C GLN A 5 6.66 22.81 -0.61
N ALA A 6 6.90 23.76 0.29
CA ALA A 6 8.07 23.75 1.17
C ALA A 6 8.00 22.59 2.18
N SER A 7 6.83 22.35 2.79
CA SER A 7 6.62 21.20 3.69
C SER A 7 6.78 19.86 2.97
N GLN A 8 6.28 19.72 1.73
CA GLN A 8 6.50 18.49 0.94
C GLN A 8 7.97 18.28 0.57
N THR A 9 8.72 19.36 0.31
CA THR A 9 10.14 19.27 -0.05
C THR A 9 10.99 18.87 1.16
N LEU A 10 10.69 19.43 2.33
CA LEU A 10 11.34 19.08 3.60
C LEU A 10 10.99 17.66 4.04
N LEU A 11 9.73 17.23 3.87
CA LEU A 11 9.33 15.84 4.09
C LEU A 11 10.10 14.91 3.15
N ARG A 12 10.20 15.22 1.84
CA ARG A 12 10.97 14.42 0.88
C ARG A 12 12.46 14.36 1.22
N GLN A 13 13.06 15.45 1.72
CA GLN A 13 14.47 15.48 2.14
C GLN A 13 14.71 14.68 3.43
N ALA A 14 13.83 14.81 4.42
CA ALA A 14 13.88 14.01 5.64
C ALA A 14 13.70 12.51 5.31
N TYR A 15 12.77 12.21 4.42
CA TYR A 15 12.50 10.87 3.91
C TYR A 15 13.68 10.28 3.13
N ALA A 16 14.35 11.08 2.27
CA ALA A 16 15.53 10.66 1.53
C ALA A 16 16.75 10.42 2.45
N SER A 17 16.90 11.25 3.50
CA SER A 17 17.96 11.12 4.50
C SER A 17 17.78 9.89 5.38
N SER A 18 16.55 9.58 5.80
CA SER A 18 16.23 8.35 6.54
C SER A 18 16.34 7.11 5.66
N LEU A 19 15.91 7.18 4.40
CA LEU A 19 16.09 6.13 3.38
C LEU A 19 17.56 5.72 3.16
N GLY A 20 18.47 6.70 3.14
CA GLY A 20 19.90 6.46 2.96
C GLY A 20 20.56 5.68 4.11
N LYS A 21 19.95 5.68 5.30
CA LYS A 21 20.38 4.90 6.45
C LYS A 21 19.76 3.50 6.50
N VAL A 22 18.64 3.28 5.82
CA VAL A 22 17.77 2.10 5.98
C VAL A 22 17.98 1.04 4.90
N MET A 23 18.47 1.39 3.71
CA MET A 23 18.57 0.42 2.61
C MET A 23 19.73 -0.58 2.74
N GLY A 24 19.36 -1.84 2.90
CA GLY A 24 20.22 -3.02 2.75
C GLY A 24 20.66 -3.29 1.30
N LYS A 25 21.60 -4.23 1.15
CA LYS A 25 22.41 -4.48 -0.06
C LYS A 25 21.57 -4.69 -1.34
N VAL A 26 22.07 -4.19 -2.47
CA VAL A 26 21.46 -4.18 -3.82
C VAL A 26 20.83 -5.51 -4.30
N THR A 27 21.31 -6.67 -3.83
CA THR A 27 20.72 -8.00 -4.09
C THR A 27 19.31 -8.18 -3.50
N ASP A 28 19.02 -7.52 -2.38
CA ASP A 28 17.71 -7.58 -1.73
C ASP A 28 16.66 -6.80 -2.51
N VAL A 29 17.03 -5.64 -3.08
CA VAL A 29 16.11 -4.79 -3.86
C VAL A 29 15.55 -5.52 -5.07
N LEU A 30 16.37 -6.24 -5.85
CA LEU A 30 15.88 -6.99 -7.01
C LEU A 30 14.90 -8.10 -6.59
N ARG A 31 15.18 -8.79 -5.48
CA ARG A 31 14.27 -9.80 -4.90
C ARG A 31 12.94 -9.17 -4.49
N LEU A 32 12.97 -8.00 -3.84
CA LEU A 32 11.77 -7.25 -3.45
C LEU A 32 10.95 -6.82 -4.67
N ILE A 33 11.60 -6.30 -5.72
CA ILE A 33 10.94 -5.95 -6.98
C ILE A 33 10.26 -7.19 -7.59
N LYS A 34 10.96 -8.33 -7.67
CA LYS A 34 10.37 -9.58 -8.18
C LYS A 34 9.15 -9.98 -7.36
N MET A 35 9.19 -9.91 -6.02
CA MET A 35 8.04 -10.19 -5.16
C MET A 35 6.84 -9.27 -5.45
N ILE A 36 7.09 -7.96 -5.60
CA ILE A 36 6.05 -6.96 -5.88
C ILE A 36 5.43 -7.18 -7.26
N VAL A 37 6.26 -7.45 -8.28
CA VAL A 37 5.77 -7.64 -9.66
C VAL A 37 5.12 -9.01 -9.84
N VAL A 38 5.56 -10.08 -9.13
CA VAL A 38 4.81 -11.35 -9.13
C VAL A 38 3.43 -11.16 -8.51
N LYS A 39 3.33 -10.43 -7.38
CA LYS A 39 2.04 -10.08 -6.77
C LYS A 39 1.15 -9.19 -7.65
N LYS A 40 1.71 -8.51 -8.66
CA LYS A 40 0.97 -7.75 -9.69
C LYS A 40 0.37 -8.67 -10.77
N GLY A 41 0.96 -9.84 -11.02
CA GLY A 41 0.82 -10.67 -12.23
C GLY A 41 -0.50 -11.40 -12.51
N ILE A 42 -1.63 -11.04 -11.88
CA ILE A 42 -2.94 -11.66 -12.20
C ILE A 42 -4.05 -10.60 -12.37
N PHE A 43 -3.93 -9.44 -11.72
CA PHE A 43 -4.85 -8.31 -11.90
C PHE A 43 -4.05 -7.01 -11.68
N SER A 44 -4.10 -6.06 -12.62
CA SER A 44 -3.55 -4.74 -12.30
C SER A 44 -4.40 -4.15 -11.16
N TYR A 45 -3.77 -3.79 -10.04
CA TYR A 45 -4.50 -3.17 -8.94
C TYR A 45 -5.23 -1.90 -9.40
N GLU A 46 -4.73 -1.23 -10.45
CA GLU A 46 -5.40 -0.14 -11.16
C GLU A 46 -6.78 -0.58 -11.72
N ASN A 47 -6.86 -1.71 -12.41
CA ASN A 47 -8.13 -2.22 -12.94
C ASN A 47 -9.10 -2.58 -11.81
N LEU A 48 -8.62 -3.24 -10.76
CA LEU A 48 -9.45 -3.57 -9.60
C LEU A 48 -9.97 -2.32 -8.90
N ALA A 49 -9.15 -1.28 -8.73
CA ALA A 49 -9.55 0.00 -8.17
C ALA A 49 -10.62 0.68 -9.03
N ASN A 50 -10.46 0.67 -10.36
CA ASN A 50 -11.43 1.22 -11.30
C ASN A 50 -12.77 0.49 -11.26
N ILE A 51 -12.76 -0.85 -11.17
CA ILE A 51 -13.97 -1.66 -11.03
C ILE A 51 -14.66 -1.34 -9.70
N PHE A 52 -13.90 -1.32 -8.61
CA PHE A 52 -14.41 -1.00 -7.27
C PHE A 52 -15.11 0.36 -7.25
N LEU A 53 -14.44 1.42 -7.74
CA LEU A 53 -15.01 2.77 -7.76
C LEU A 53 -16.33 2.86 -8.55
N LYS A 54 -16.43 2.15 -9.68
CA LYS A 54 -17.67 2.08 -10.48
C LYS A 54 -18.80 1.38 -9.74
N GLN A 55 -18.48 0.31 -9.00
CA GLN A 55 -19.47 -0.48 -8.25
C GLN A 55 -19.96 0.25 -7.00
N THR A 56 -19.16 1.11 -6.40
CA THR A 56 -19.49 1.77 -5.13
C THR A 56 -20.01 3.20 -5.26
N GLN A 57 -20.09 3.76 -6.47
CA GLN A 57 -20.43 5.18 -6.69
C GLN A 57 -21.80 5.61 -6.13
N ASN A 58 -22.75 4.70 -6.02
CA ASN A 58 -24.11 4.97 -5.54
C ASN A 58 -24.42 4.26 -4.21
N GLN A 59 -23.39 3.81 -3.49
CA GLN A 59 -23.56 3.20 -2.19
C GLN A 59 -23.73 4.27 -1.11
N THR A 60 -24.48 3.90 -0.07
CA THR A 60 -24.46 4.62 1.21
C THR A 60 -23.07 4.49 1.85
N LEU A 61 -22.72 5.39 2.77
CA LEU A 61 -21.47 5.28 3.52
C LEU A 61 -21.36 3.95 4.26
N LYS A 62 -22.48 3.45 4.79
CA LYS A 62 -22.56 2.14 5.44
C LYS A 62 -22.17 0.99 4.51
N ASP A 63 -22.82 0.90 3.35
CA ASP A 63 -22.55 -0.16 2.37
C ASP A 63 -21.13 -0.08 1.82
N PHE A 64 -20.61 1.15 1.69
CA PHE A 64 -19.25 1.41 1.29
C PHE A 64 -18.23 0.88 2.29
N LYS A 65 -18.44 1.07 3.61
CA LYS A 65 -17.56 0.56 4.66
C LYS A 65 -17.40 -0.96 4.59
N GLU A 66 -18.45 -1.69 4.25
CA GLU A 66 -18.38 -3.14 4.05
C GLU A 66 -17.67 -3.50 2.73
N SER A 67 -18.01 -2.77 1.66
CA SER A 67 -17.46 -3.03 0.32
C SER A 67 -15.95 -2.77 0.26
N ILE A 68 -15.47 -1.70 0.89
CA ILE A 68 -14.04 -1.36 0.91
C ILE A 68 -13.23 -2.42 1.66
N GLN A 69 -13.75 -3.00 2.74
CA GLN A 69 -13.06 -4.08 3.44
C GLN A 69 -12.93 -5.32 2.55
N LYS A 70 -14.00 -5.72 1.88
CA LYS A 70 -13.97 -6.85 0.93
C LYS A 70 -12.93 -6.61 -0.17
N TYR A 71 -12.88 -5.41 -0.72
CA TYR A 71 -11.89 -5.00 -1.72
C TYR A 71 -10.43 -5.04 -1.21
N LEU A 72 -10.17 -4.50 -0.02
CA LEU A 72 -8.81 -4.44 0.54
C LEU A 72 -8.24 -5.85 0.77
N PHE A 73 -9.04 -6.77 1.30
CA PHE A 73 -8.60 -8.15 1.60
C PHE A 73 -8.79 -9.14 0.45
N TYR A 74 -9.33 -8.71 -0.69
CA TYR A 74 -9.43 -9.55 -1.87
C TYR A 74 -8.04 -10.04 -2.32
N SER A 75 -7.91 -11.35 -2.54
CA SER A 75 -6.69 -12.05 -2.98
C SER A 75 -5.49 -12.01 -2.03
N ILE A 76 -5.70 -11.84 -0.72
CA ILE A 76 -4.64 -12.00 0.29
C ILE A 76 -4.69 -13.45 0.83
N ASN A 77 -3.56 -14.17 0.78
CA ASN A 77 -3.49 -15.63 0.99
C ASN A 77 -3.20 -16.09 2.44
N ASN A 78 -3.58 -15.34 3.48
CA ASN A 78 -3.36 -15.76 4.88
C ASN A 78 -4.64 -15.62 5.74
N GLN A 79 -5.51 -16.63 5.70
CA GLN A 79 -6.90 -16.53 6.18
C GLN A 79 -7.04 -16.22 7.68
N GLU A 80 -6.18 -16.76 8.54
CA GLU A 80 -6.31 -16.58 10.00
C GLU A 80 -5.98 -15.15 10.42
N LEU A 81 -4.82 -14.65 9.99
CA LEU A 81 -4.40 -13.28 10.28
C LEU A 81 -5.28 -12.24 9.61
N ILE A 82 -5.75 -12.53 8.38
CA ILE A 82 -6.71 -11.68 7.70
C ILE A 82 -8.02 -11.60 8.48
N THR A 83 -8.48 -12.68 9.11
CA THR A 83 -9.76 -12.66 9.84
C THR A 83 -9.69 -11.71 11.03
N ILE A 84 -8.71 -11.87 11.92
CA ILE A 84 -8.55 -10.99 13.11
C ILE A 84 -8.39 -9.53 12.67
N PHE A 85 -7.60 -9.30 11.62
CA PHE A 85 -7.32 -7.97 11.12
C PHE A 85 -8.55 -7.33 10.46
N ARG A 86 -9.29 -8.11 9.68
CA ARG A 86 -10.55 -7.70 9.04
C ARG A 86 -11.56 -7.31 10.10
N ASP A 87 -11.76 -8.14 11.13
CA ASP A 87 -12.76 -7.90 12.17
C ASP A 87 -12.45 -6.62 12.97
N ASN A 88 -11.17 -6.38 13.27
CA ASN A 88 -10.75 -5.17 13.98
C ASN A 88 -10.94 -3.91 13.12
N LEU A 89 -10.57 -3.98 11.84
CA LEU A 89 -10.80 -2.89 10.90
C LEU A 89 -12.30 -2.65 10.67
N GLU A 90 -13.09 -3.72 10.59
CA GLU A 90 -14.54 -3.69 10.46
C GLU A 90 -15.18 -2.93 11.61
N TYR A 91 -14.85 -3.32 12.84
CA TYR A 91 -15.33 -2.65 14.04
C TYR A 91 -14.99 -1.15 14.04
N LYS A 92 -13.74 -0.79 13.70
CA LYS A 92 -13.29 0.62 13.65
C LYS A 92 -13.95 1.44 12.55
N LEU A 93 -14.31 0.82 11.43
CA LEU A 93 -14.94 1.52 10.30
C LEU A 93 -16.45 1.63 10.47
N LEU A 94 -17.12 0.58 10.91
CA LEU A 94 -18.56 0.60 11.16
C LEU A 94 -18.91 1.63 12.24
N SER A 95 -18.12 1.72 13.31
CA SER A 95 -18.31 2.70 14.38
C SER A 95 -17.93 4.14 14.02
N TRP A 96 -17.24 4.36 12.89
CA TRP A 96 -16.80 5.70 12.49
C TRP A 96 -17.87 6.42 11.67
N ASN A 97 -18.22 7.65 12.05
CA ASN A 97 -19.10 8.55 11.25
C ASN A 97 -20.51 7.98 10.99
N VAL A 98 -21.08 7.28 11.97
CA VAL A 98 -22.40 6.61 11.89
C VAL A 98 -23.52 7.57 11.54
N GLU A 99 -23.42 8.83 11.98
CA GLU A 99 -24.43 9.87 11.70
C GLU A 99 -24.65 10.11 10.18
N HIS A 100 -23.67 9.74 9.36
CA HIS A 100 -23.68 9.95 7.90
C HIS A 100 -23.83 8.62 7.15
N ASP A 101 -24.20 7.53 7.83
CA ASP A 101 -24.24 6.19 7.24
C ASP A 101 -25.16 6.08 6.03
N GLU A 102 -26.27 6.83 6.04
CA GLU A 102 -27.26 6.88 4.96
C GLU A 102 -26.89 7.87 3.84
N GLU A 103 -25.81 8.64 4.00
CA GLU A 103 -25.35 9.54 2.94
C GLU A 103 -24.68 8.76 1.82
N LEU A 104 -24.96 9.15 0.57
CA LEU A 104 -24.29 8.57 -0.59
C LEU A 104 -22.82 8.96 -0.62
N ILE A 105 -21.96 8.00 -0.98
CA ILE A 105 -20.54 8.24 -1.16
C ILE A 105 -20.31 9.33 -2.21
N ASN A 106 -19.56 10.34 -1.79
CA ASN A 106 -19.03 11.38 -2.64
C ASN A 106 -17.51 11.46 -2.46
N LYS A 107 -16.85 12.33 -3.23
CA LYS A 107 -15.39 12.48 -3.19
C LYS A 107 -14.85 12.85 -1.80
N HIS A 108 -15.62 13.61 -1.00
CA HIS A 108 -15.22 14.00 0.34
C HIS A 108 -15.34 12.84 1.33
N LEU A 109 -16.46 12.11 1.32
CA LEU A 109 -16.65 10.91 2.15
C LEU A 109 -15.66 9.80 1.79
N LEU A 110 -15.38 9.61 0.50
CA LEU A 110 -14.34 8.69 0.03
C LEU A 110 -12.97 9.07 0.63
N LEU A 111 -12.55 10.33 0.50
CA LEU A 111 -11.28 10.79 1.05
C LEU A 111 -11.20 10.60 2.57
N ARG A 112 -12.25 10.98 3.31
CA ARG A 112 -12.29 10.83 4.77
C ARG A 112 -12.24 9.36 5.19
N SER A 113 -12.94 8.49 4.47
CA SER A 113 -12.92 7.04 4.70
C SER A 113 -11.53 6.47 4.43
N CYS A 114 -10.90 6.81 3.31
CA CYS A 114 -9.53 6.38 2.99
C CYS A 114 -8.52 6.87 4.02
N ASN A 115 -8.59 8.14 4.46
CA ASN A 115 -7.72 8.67 5.52
C ASN A 115 -7.93 7.94 6.84
N ARG A 116 -9.18 7.63 7.20
CA ARG A 116 -9.50 6.87 8.42
C ARG A 116 -8.92 5.46 8.36
N ILE A 117 -9.03 4.78 7.22
CA ILE A 117 -8.43 3.45 7.04
C ILE A 117 -6.91 3.54 7.16
N ILE A 118 -6.26 4.51 6.50
CA ILE A 118 -4.82 4.75 6.63
C ILE A 118 -4.45 4.90 8.10
N ASP A 119 -5.16 5.75 8.86
CA ASP A 119 -4.93 5.94 10.30
C ASP A 119 -4.98 4.62 11.08
N CYS A 120 -6.01 3.80 10.84
CA CYS A 120 -6.13 2.47 11.46
C CYS A 120 -4.96 1.55 11.07
N LEU A 121 -4.43 1.66 9.85
CA LEU A 121 -3.35 0.83 9.33
C LEU A 121 -1.94 1.32 9.69
N THR A 122 -1.80 2.56 10.16
CA THR A 122 -0.51 3.20 10.43
C THR A 122 -0.42 3.79 11.83
N THR A 123 -1.10 4.89 12.10
CA THR A 123 -1.10 5.60 13.39
C THR A 123 -2.39 6.40 13.53
N GLU A 124 -3.17 6.07 14.56
CA GLU A 124 -4.49 6.66 14.79
C GLU A 124 -4.42 8.01 15.51
N ASN A 125 -3.44 8.17 16.39
CA ASN A 125 -3.20 9.40 17.16
C ASN A 125 -2.10 10.28 16.52
N GLY A 126 -1.44 9.78 15.46
CA GLY A 126 -0.32 10.46 14.84
C GLY A 126 0.97 10.47 15.64
N GLN A 127 1.04 9.73 16.75
CA GLN A 127 2.19 9.66 17.64
C GLN A 127 2.74 8.24 17.71
N GLU A 128 1.86 7.27 17.94
CA GLU A 128 2.22 5.88 18.15
C GLU A 128 1.68 5.01 17.01
N PRO A 129 2.38 3.92 16.66
CA PRO A 129 1.89 2.95 15.69
C PRO A 129 0.56 2.35 16.15
N SER A 130 -0.37 2.14 15.21
CA SER A 130 -1.62 1.46 15.52
C SER A 130 -1.36 0.00 15.88
N LEU A 131 -2.28 -0.60 16.64
CA LEU A 131 -2.20 -2.03 16.97
C LEU A 131 -2.18 -2.91 15.72
N LEU A 132 -2.90 -2.51 14.67
CA LEU A 132 -2.92 -3.18 13.38
C LEU A 132 -1.56 -3.11 12.66
N PHE A 133 -0.90 -1.96 12.73
CA PHE A 133 0.45 -1.79 12.17
C PHE A 133 1.43 -2.74 12.86
N VAL A 134 1.50 -2.71 14.19
CA VAL A 134 2.40 -3.56 14.97
C VAL A 134 2.10 -5.04 14.75
N ALA A 135 0.82 -5.44 14.76
CA ALA A 135 0.42 -6.83 14.56
C ALA A 135 0.86 -7.39 13.20
N LEU A 136 0.62 -6.67 12.10
CA LEU A 136 1.02 -7.13 10.77
C LEU A 136 2.53 -7.24 10.61
N LEU A 137 3.28 -6.27 11.13
CA LEU A 137 4.73 -6.26 10.94
C LEU A 137 5.46 -7.26 11.81
N SER A 138 5.05 -7.39 13.09
CA SER A 138 5.61 -8.39 14.00
C SER A 138 5.36 -9.84 13.55
N GLN A 139 4.30 -10.07 12.78
CA GLN A 139 3.98 -11.37 12.18
C GLN A 139 4.65 -11.60 10.81
N GLY A 140 5.53 -10.70 10.36
CA GLY A 140 6.27 -10.87 9.12
C GLY A 140 5.44 -10.62 7.85
N HIS A 141 4.45 -9.72 7.91
CA HIS A 141 3.61 -9.36 6.76
C HIS A 141 3.74 -7.91 6.27
N PRO A 142 4.96 -7.35 6.12
CA PRO A 142 5.16 -5.97 5.65
C PRO A 142 4.62 -5.74 4.24
N LEU A 143 4.86 -6.66 3.30
CA LEU A 143 4.38 -6.54 1.93
C LEU A 143 2.84 -6.53 1.86
N THR A 144 2.16 -7.31 2.70
CA THR A 144 0.69 -7.33 2.76
C THR A 144 0.14 -5.94 3.12
N LEU A 145 0.70 -5.31 4.15
CA LEU A 145 0.32 -3.97 4.55
C LEU A 145 0.56 -2.94 3.43
N VAL A 146 1.73 -3.00 2.79
CA VAL A 146 2.07 -2.11 1.67
C VAL A 146 1.09 -2.25 0.50
N ILE A 147 0.68 -3.47 0.15
CA ILE A 147 -0.30 -3.71 -0.92
C ILE A 147 -1.69 -3.16 -0.52
N ILE A 148 -2.10 -3.29 0.74
CA ILE A 148 -3.36 -2.69 1.22
C ILE A 148 -3.31 -1.17 1.10
N LEU A 149 -2.20 -0.54 1.54
CA LEU A 149 -2.02 0.91 1.42
C LEU A 149 -2.02 1.37 -0.05
N LEU A 150 -1.36 0.64 -0.94
CA LEU A 150 -1.40 0.90 -2.38
C LEU A 150 -2.83 0.85 -2.92
N LYS A 151 -3.60 -0.20 -2.59
CA LYS A 151 -5.00 -0.33 -3.02
C LYS A 151 -5.85 0.88 -2.60
N ILE A 152 -5.60 1.46 -1.42
CA ILE A 152 -6.28 2.68 -0.94
C ILE A 152 -5.91 3.89 -1.80
N ILE A 153 -4.63 4.07 -2.11
CA ILE A 153 -4.19 5.21 -2.93
C ILE A 153 -4.72 5.11 -4.36
N LEU A 154 -4.85 3.90 -4.91
CA LEU A 154 -5.40 3.69 -6.25
C LEU A 154 -6.89 4.05 -6.36
N ILE A 155 -7.68 3.88 -5.29
CA ILE A 155 -9.09 4.31 -5.27
C ILE A 155 -9.25 5.78 -4.87
N CYS A 156 -8.28 6.36 -4.15
CA CYS A 156 -8.31 7.75 -3.72
C CYS A 156 -6.92 8.38 -3.71
N GLN A 157 -6.52 8.94 -4.86
CA GLN A 157 -5.20 9.58 -5.01
C GLN A 157 -4.99 10.74 -4.03
N ASN A 158 -6.06 11.46 -3.66
CA ASN A 158 -6.00 12.56 -2.69
C ASN A 158 -5.62 12.11 -1.27
N ALA A 159 -5.74 10.82 -0.95
CA ALA A 159 -5.31 10.28 0.34
C ALA A 159 -3.78 10.11 0.43
N ARG A 160 -3.05 10.27 -0.68
CA ARG A 160 -1.59 10.07 -0.73
C ARG A 160 -0.83 11.00 0.20
N SER A 161 -1.17 12.29 0.23
CA SER A 161 -0.48 13.23 1.13
C SER A 161 -0.71 12.88 2.60
N HIS A 162 -1.89 12.35 2.94
CA HIS A 162 -2.20 11.89 4.29
C HIS A 162 -1.35 10.66 4.65
N LEU A 163 -1.25 9.69 3.74
CA LEU A 163 -0.35 8.55 3.91
C LEU A 163 1.10 8.98 4.14
N GLU A 164 1.64 9.88 3.31
CA GLU A 164 3.00 10.39 3.45
C GLU A 164 3.25 11.02 4.83
N ILE A 165 2.30 11.79 5.37
CA ILE A 165 2.36 12.34 6.73
C ILE A 165 2.38 11.21 7.78
N ARG A 166 1.54 10.20 7.64
CA ARG A 166 1.49 9.08 8.58
C ARG A 166 2.76 8.24 8.59
N ILE A 167 3.38 8.04 7.42
CA ILE A 167 4.68 7.37 7.35
C ILE A 167 5.77 8.23 8.00
N ALA A 168 5.75 9.56 7.82
CA ALA A 168 6.68 10.45 8.51
C ALA A 168 6.55 10.34 10.03
N ASN A 169 5.31 10.30 10.56
CA ASN A 169 5.07 10.11 11.99
C ASN A 169 5.63 8.78 12.50
N LEU A 170 5.46 7.68 11.74
CA LEU A 170 6.04 6.38 12.09
C LEU A 170 7.56 6.42 12.11
N ILE A 171 8.19 7.08 11.12
CA ILE A 171 9.65 7.25 11.10
C ILE A 171 10.10 7.99 12.37
N SER A 172 9.48 9.13 12.68
CA SER A 172 9.81 9.90 13.88
C SER A 172 9.61 9.12 15.17
N TYR A 173 8.59 8.25 15.25
CA TYR A 173 8.40 7.38 16.40
C TYR A 173 9.56 6.39 16.58
N TYR A 174 10.05 5.79 15.48
CA TYR A 174 11.12 4.78 15.53
C TYR A 174 12.54 5.36 15.54
N GLU A 175 12.73 6.67 15.36
CA GLU A 175 14.05 7.32 15.35
C GLU A 175 14.86 7.09 16.64
N SER A 176 14.20 6.92 17.78
CA SER A 176 14.87 6.71 19.07
C SER A 176 15.19 5.25 19.39
N TYR A 177 14.80 4.31 18.53
CA TYR A 177 14.97 2.86 18.75
C TYR A 177 16.24 2.35 18.07
N SER A 178 16.76 1.23 18.55
CA SER A 178 17.91 0.58 17.91
C SER A 178 17.50 -0.10 16.59
N GLU A 179 18.46 -0.24 15.67
CA GLU A 179 18.21 -0.89 14.38
C GLU A 179 17.71 -2.33 14.54
N ASP A 180 18.21 -3.05 15.54
CA ASP A 180 17.81 -4.43 15.86
C ASP A 180 16.32 -4.50 16.28
N GLU A 181 15.84 -3.51 17.02
CA GLU A 181 14.43 -3.41 17.45
C GLU A 181 13.50 -3.01 16.30
N CYS A 182 14.04 -2.40 15.24
CA CYS A 182 13.30 -1.83 14.12
C CYS A 182 13.31 -2.67 12.85
N GLN A 183 13.92 -3.87 12.84
CA GLN A 183 14.08 -4.67 11.61
C GLN A 183 12.78 -4.86 10.81
N TRP A 184 11.65 -5.09 11.47
CA TRP A 184 10.35 -5.25 10.83
C TRP A 184 9.80 -3.93 10.24
N VAL A 185 10.09 -2.78 10.87
CA VAL A 185 9.76 -1.44 10.34
C VAL A 185 10.64 -1.14 9.13
N ILE A 186 11.93 -1.41 9.23
CA ILE A 186 12.92 -1.24 8.15
C ILE A 186 12.46 -2.02 6.91
N ASN A 187 12.15 -3.31 7.08
CA ASN A 187 11.62 -4.15 6.01
C ASN A 187 10.32 -3.58 5.41
N PHE A 188 9.41 -3.08 6.25
CA PHE A 188 8.19 -2.41 5.77
C PHE A 188 8.52 -1.17 4.92
N MET A 189 9.44 -0.31 5.37
CA MET A 189 9.84 0.89 4.64
C MET A 189 10.47 0.53 3.29
N GLU A 190 11.31 -0.51 3.22
CA GLU A 190 11.87 -0.98 1.94
C GLU A 190 10.78 -1.41 0.96
N PHE A 191 9.84 -2.27 1.39
CA PHE A 191 8.70 -2.66 0.57
C PHE A 191 7.84 -1.47 0.15
N PHE A 192 7.58 -0.54 1.08
CA PHE A 192 6.77 0.66 0.84
C PHE A 192 7.40 1.52 -0.26
N ASN A 193 8.69 1.84 -0.11
CA ASN A 193 9.41 2.69 -1.04
C ASN A 193 9.49 2.11 -2.44
N ILE A 194 9.85 0.84 -2.56
CA ILE A 194 9.94 0.16 -3.86
C ILE A 194 8.55 0.08 -4.50
N THR A 195 7.51 -0.28 -3.74
CA THR A 195 6.15 -0.37 -4.27
C THR A 195 5.66 0.99 -4.75
N PHE A 196 5.76 2.03 -3.94
CA PHE A 196 5.27 3.35 -4.33
C PHE A 196 6.14 4.02 -5.40
N ALA A 197 7.43 3.67 -5.54
CA ALA A 197 8.23 4.07 -6.69
C ALA A 197 7.72 3.42 -7.99
N ILE A 198 7.53 2.10 -7.99
CA ILE A 198 6.99 1.34 -9.13
C ILE A 198 5.64 1.91 -9.60
N TYR A 199 4.77 2.31 -8.67
CA TYR A 199 3.44 2.85 -8.99
C TYR A 199 3.38 4.38 -9.16
N ALA A 200 4.44 5.12 -8.81
CA ALA A 200 4.52 6.56 -9.03
C ALA A 200 5.18 6.93 -10.37
N GLU A 201 5.99 6.03 -10.92
CA GLU A 201 6.70 6.24 -12.17
C GLU A 201 5.83 5.82 -13.38
N ASN A 202 5.95 6.53 -14.50
CA ASN A 202 5.41 6.09 -15.80
C ASN A 202 6.22 4.90 -16.35
N ILE A 203 6.63 3.97 -15.50
CA ILE A 203 7.51 2.85 -15.84
C ILE A 203 6.73 1.57 -15.55
N GLU A 204 6.46 0.82 -16.59
CA GLU A 204 5.86 -0.50 -16.48
C GLU A 204 6.94 -1.54 -16.21
N TYR A 205 6.87 -2.16 -15.03
CA TYR A 205 7.69 -3.30 -14.66
C TYR A 205 6.96 -4.60 -15.02
N ASN A 206 7.63 -5.44 -15.80
CA ASN A 206 7.16 -6.74 -16.30
C ASN A 206 8.13 -7.85 -15.87
N LEU A 207 7.59 -9.05 -15.61
CA LEU A 207 8.39 -10.24 -15.35
C LEU A 207 8.28 -11.21 -16.51
N ILE A 208 9.42 -11.68 -17.00
CA ILE A 208 9.49 -12.76 -17.98
C ILE A 208 10.03 -14.00 -17.26
N LYS A 209 9.23 -15.07 -17.23
CA LYS A 209 9.67 -16.38 -16.75
C LYS A 209 10.61 -16.97 -17.80
N MET A 210 11.84 -17.27 -17.42
CA MET A 210 12.90 -17.69 -18.36
C MET A 210 12.93 -19.20 -18.60
N LYS A 211 12.22 -20.00 -17.78
CA LYS A 211 12.14 -21.46 -17.91
C LYS A 211 10.73 -21.97 -17.62
N GLU A 212 10.17 -22.72 -18.56
CA GLU A 212 9.00 -23.58 -18.33
C GLU A 212 9.51 -24.91 -17.78
N ASP A 213 9.69 -25.00 -16.46
CA ASP A 213 9.97 -26.31 -15.88
C ASP A 213 8.65 -27.10 -15.80
N GLU A 214 8.57 -28.14 -16.63
CA GLU A 214 7.60 -29.21 -16.51
C GLU A 214 7.76 -29.85 -15.12
N THR A 215 6.65 -29.91 -14.38
CA THR A 215 6.46 -30.72 -13.15
C THR A 215 7.38 -30.40 -11.97
N ASN A 216 6.93 -29.50 -11.07
CA ASN A 216 7.08 -29.76 -9.64
C ASN A 216 6.02 -29.02 -8.80
N TYR A 217 5.16 -29.78 -8.13
CA TYR A 217 4.16 -29.30 -7.16
C TYR A 217 4.84 -29.02 -5.82
N ASP A 218 5.83 -28.13 -5.79
CA ASP A 218 6.36 -27.63 -4.53
C ASP A 218 6.19 -26.10 -4.45
N SER A 219 5.49 -25.68 -3.41
CA SER A 219 4.84 -24.37 -3.26
C SER A 219 5.80 -23.25 -2.83
N HIS A 220 7.05 -23.28 -3.29
CA HIS A 220 7.99 -22.19 -3.08
C HIS A 220 8.19 -21.43 -4.39
N LEU A 221 7.79 -20.17 -4.38
CA LEU A 221 7.89 -19.27 -5.51
C LEU A 221 9.37 -18.97 -5.80
N ASP A 222 10.00 -19.72 -6.71
CA ASP A 222 11.39 -19.51 -7.10
C ASP A 222 11.53 -18.23 -7.93
N LEU A 223 11.94 -17.16 -7.25
CA LEU A 223 12.13 -15.84 -7.83
C LEU A 223 13.29 -15.81 -8.84
N ASP A 224 14.23 -16.77 -8.84
CA ASP A 224 15.37 -16.77 -9.74
C ASP A 224 15.02 -17.20 -11.17
N THR A 225 13.85 -17.82 -11.35
CA THR A 225 13.29 -18.14 -12.68
C THR A 225 12.78 -16.92 -13.45
N TYR A 226 12.61 -15.77 -12.79
CA TYR A 226 12.07 -14.55 -13.40
C TYR A 226 13.16 -13.49 -13.63
N ARG A 227 13.11 -12.84 -14.80
CA ARG A 227 13.83 -11.58 -15.06
C ARG A 227 12.86 -10.40 -15.08
N VAL A 228 13.28 -9.31 -14.45
CA VAL A 228 12.56 -8.03 -14.41
C VAL A 228 12.95 -7.21 -15.64
N PHE A 229 11.95 -6.66 -16.32
CA PHE A 229 12.10 -5.66 -17.38
C PHE A 229 11.32 -4.42 -17.00
N SER A 230 11.88 -3.25 -17.30
CA SER A 230 11.20 -1.97 -17.16
C SER A 230 11.07 -1.30 -18.53
N GLN A 231 9.89 -0.75 -18.82
CA GLN A 231 9.64 0.03 -20.03
C GLN A 231 8.92 1.33 -19.65
N ILE A 232 9.28 2.44 -20.28
CA ILE A 232 8.52 3.70 -20.12
C ILE A 232 7.16 3.49 -20.79
N ARG A 233 6.06 3.77 -20.06
CA ARG A 233 4.70 3.80 -20.63
C ARG A 233 4.68 4.87 -21.72
N GLU A 234 4.52 4.45 -22.98
CA GLU A 234 4.27 5.40 -24.07
C GLU A 234 2.89 6.04 -23.83
N ASP A 235 2.85 7.36 -23.67
CA ASP A 235 1.60 8.11 -23.68
C ASP A 235 0.96 7.96 -25.06
N THR A 236 0.04 7.00 -25.23
CA THR A 236 -0.89 6.96 -26.37
C THR A 236 -1.95 8.06 -26.24
N GLN A 237 -1.50 9.31 -26.08
CA GLN A 237 -2.30 10.52 -26.17
C GLN A 237 -1.65 11.48 -27.17
N LYS A 238 -1.64 11.04 -28.42
CA LYS A 238 -1.61 11.88 -29.62
C LYS A 238 -1.91 10.97 -30.80
N LEU A 239 -3.13 11.07 -31.34
CA LEU A 239 -3.50 10.89 -32.76
C LEU A 239 -5.02 10.64 -32.89
N TRP A 240 -5.83 11.63 -32.54
CA TRP A 240 -7.04 11.97 -33.31
C TRP A 240 -7.17 13.49 -33.22
N GLY A 241 -6.72 14.15 -34.30
CA GLY A 241 -7.12 15.51 -34.62
C GLY A 241 -8.47 15.51 -35.30
#